data_AF-A0A5S9M4D2-F1
#
_entry.id   AF-A0A5S9M4D2-F1
#
_cell.length_a   1.000
_cell.length_b   1.000
_cell.length_c   1.000
_cell.angle_alpha   90.00
_cell.angle_beta   90.00
_cell.angle_gamma   90.00
#
_symmetry.space_group_name_H-M   'P 1'
#
loop_
_entity.id
_entity.type
_entity.pdbx_description
1 polymer ?
#
loop_
_entity_poly.entity_id
_entity_poly.type
_entity_poly.pdbx_seq_one_letter_code
_entity_poly.pdbx_strand_id
1 'polypeptide(L)'
;MSAYEMMLSESQERMLLVIEKGREQEIIDIFEKYDLEAVSVGHVTDDKMLRLLHQGEVVCELPVDALAEEAPVYHKPSSEPAYYREFLETKVDAPAITDAADTLKQLLQQPTIASKEWVYDQYDYMVRTNTVVAPGSDAGVLRIRGTKKALAMTTDCNARYLYLDPEVGGKIAVAEAARNIVCSGARPLAVTDNLNFGNPEKPEIFWQIEKSADGISEACRKLSTPVIGGNVSLYNESNGTAIYPTPVIGMVGLVEDIAHITTQSFQQAGDVIFIIGETKEEFAGSELQKMTEGRIYGKAPEIDLDVELTRQEALLAAIQNGLVQSAHDVSEGGLGVALAESTFGTDGLGAHIQIDLNSEASLFSETQSRFVVTVKPEHREAFAAAVKDAKEVGTVTNDGVFTVKNQEGQQWIHAAVNELERAWKGAIPCLLKSEA
;
A
#
# COMPACT_ATOMS: atom_id res chain seq x y z
N MET A 1 26.61 18.45 30.56
CA MET A 1 26.22 17.07 30.23
C MET A 1 27.38 16.15 30.56
N SER A 2 27.09 14.98 31.08
CA SER A 2 28.03 13.88 31.19
C SER A 2 28.41 13.34 29.81
N ALA A 3 29.54 12.62 29.72
CA ALA A 3 29.91 11.93 28.49
C ALA A 3 28.81 10.96 28.01
N TYR A 4 28.14 10.29 28.95
CA TYR A 4 27.04 9.37 28.68
C TYR A 4 25.84 10.09 28.02
N GLU A 5 25.38 11.19 28.60
CA GLU A 5 24.27 11.99 28.05
C GLU A 5 24.60 12.55 26.66
N MET A 6 25.85 13.00 26.43
CA MET A 6 26.25 13.52 25.12
C MET A 6 26.25 12.44 24.04
N MET A 7 26.72 11.24 24.38
CA MET A 7 26.89 10.14 23.42
C MET A 7 25.59 9.43 23.08
N LEU A 8 24.67 9.29 24.04
CA LEU A 8 23.40 8.61 23.85
C LEU A 8 22.23 9.56 23.60
N SER A 9 22.51 10.86 23.48
CA SER A 9 21.49 11.82 23.09
C SER A 9 20.95 11.48 21.70
N GLU A 10 19.63 11.48 21.58
CA GLU A 10 18.87 11.38 20.32
C GLU A 10 18.33 12.76 19.89
N SER A 11 19.06 13.84 20.18
CA SER A 11 18.73 15.18 19.64
C SER A 11 18.62 15.11 18.11
N GLN A 12 17.59 15.77 17.57
CA GLN A 12 17.22 15.73 16.16
C GLN A 12 18.10 16.67 15.30
N GLU A 13 17.95 16.57 13.97
CA GLU A 13 18.63 17.42 12.96
C GLU A 13 20.17 17.47 13.06
N ARG A 14 20.81 16.40 13.54
CA ARG A 14 22.26 16.26 13.60
C ARG A 14 22.78 15.37 12.47
N MET A 15 23.83 15.82 11.81
CA MET A 15 24.46 15.13 10.68
C MET A 15 25.95 14.91 10.97
N LEU A 16 26.46 13.74 10.60
CA LEU A 16 27.89 13.43 10.63
C LEU A 16 28.41 13.31 9.21
N LEU A 17 29.54 13.96 8.94
CA LEU A 17 30.25 13.88 7.67
C LEU A 17 31.69 13.46 7.89
N VAL A 18 32.18 12.54 7.06
CA VAL A 18 33.60 12.20 6.99
C VAL A 18 34.21 13.03 5.87
N ILE A 19 35.18 13.88 6.23
CA ILE A 19 35.83 14.82 5.31
C ILE A 19 37.27 14.39 5.10
N GLU A 20 37.74 14.51 3.85
CA GLU A 20 39.14 14.30 3.52
C GLU A 20 40.04 15.30 4.29
N LYS A 21 41.08 14.78 4.93
CA LYS A 21 41.98 15.58 5.78
C LYS A 21 42.60 16.73 4.99
N GLY A 22 42.52 17.95 5.54
CA GLY A 22 43.01 19.18 4.91
C GLY A 22 41.98 19.91 4.04
N ARG A 23 40.79 19.35 3.85
CA ARG A 23 39.67 19.96 3.09
C ARG A 23 38.50 20.40 3.98
N GLU A 24 38.71 20.46 5.29
CA GLU A 24 37.68 20.78 6.27
C GLU A 24 37.13 22.20 6.05
N GLN A 25 37.99 23.17 5.76
CA GLN A 25 37.58 24.57 5.56
C GLN A 25 36.63 24.74 4.37
N GLU A 26 36.85 23.99 3.28
CA GLU A 26 35.95 24.04 2.12
C GLU A 26 34.50 23.66 2.49
N ILE A 27 34.34 22.69 3.40
CA ILE A 27 33.03 22.26 3.88
C ILE A 27 32.46 23.26 4.88
N ILE A 28 33.28 23.79 5.79
CA ILE A 28 32.85 24.82 6.75
C ILE A 28 32.31 26.05 6.00
N ASP A 29 33.02 26.53 4.98
CA ASP A 29 32.60 27.68 4.17
C ASP A 29 31.23 27.46 3.48
N ILE A 30 30.93 26.21 3.07
CA ILE A 30 29.63 25.85 2.51
C ILE A 30 28.53 25.93 3.57
N PHE A 31 28.78 25.45 4.80
CA PHE A 31 27.81 25.50 5.89
C PHE A 31 27.56 26.94 6.33
N GLU A 32 28.62 27.75 6.49
CA GLU A 32 28.53 29.16 6.84
C GLU A 32 27.70 29.97 5.83
N LYS A 33 27.81 29.64 4.53
CA LYS A 33 26.98 30.27 3.49
C LYS A 33 25.47 30.08 3.73
N TYR A 34 25.06 29.02 4.41
CA TYR A 34 23.67 28.72 4.75
C TYR A 34 23.36 28.98 6.23
N ASP A 35 24.20 29.74 6.93
CA ASP A 35 24.07 30.05 8.37
C ASP A 35 24.02 28.78 9.25
N LEU A 36 24.74 27.73 8.84
CA LEU A 36 24.90 26.49 9.61
C LEU A 36 26.31 26.38 10.19
N GLU A 37 26.42 25.71 11.34
CA GLU A 37 27.71 25.41 11.96
C GLU A 37 28.19 24.00 11.57
N ALA A 38 29.47 23.90 11.21
CA ALA A 38 30.16 22.62 11.03
C ALA A 38 31.42 22.62 11.88
N VAL A 39 31.56 21.61 12.74
CA VAL A 39 32.69 21.48 13.67
C VAL A 39 33.30 20.09 13.57
N SER A 40 34.64 20.03 13.56
CA SER A 40 35.34 18.75 13.64
C SER A 40 35.21 18.19 15.05
N VAL A 41 34.58 17.02 15.16
CA VAL A 41 34.34 16.33 16.44
C VAL A 41 35.24 15.10 16.65
N GLY A 42 36.10 14.78 15.69
CA GLY A 42 36.98 13.61 15.75
C GLY A 42 37.78 13.38 14.47
N HIS A 43 38.53 12.28 14.45
CA HIS A 43 39.29 11.81 13.28
C HIS A 43 39.16 10.30 13.15
N VAL A 44 39.22 9.80 11.92
CA VAL A 44 39.20 8.36 11.63
C VAL A 44 40.61 7.79 11.82
N THR A 45 40.71 6.66 12.52
CA THR A 45 41.96 5.90 12.73
C THR A 45 41.88 4.54 12.02
N ASP A 46 43.02 3.85 11.92
CA ASP A 46 43.16 2.54 11.27
C ASP A 46 43.24 1.36 12.25
N ASP A 47 43.16 1.63 13.57
CA ASP A 47 43.32 0.64 14.63
C ASP A 47 42.03 -0.05 15.07
N LYS A 48 40.90 0.25 14.40
CA LYS A 48 39.57 -0.33 14.64
C LYS A 48 39.01 -0.12 16.05
N MET A 49 39.44 0.94 16.74
CA MET A 49 38.95 1.28 18.07
C MET A 49 38.05 2.52 18.04
N LEU A 50 36.89 2.45 18.71
CA LEU A 50 36.12 3.64 19.06
C LEU A 50 36.67 4.20 20.37
N ARG A 51 37.33 5.36 20.29
CA ARG A 51 37.85 6.10 21.46
C ARG A 51 37.09 7.41 21.65
N LEU A 52 36.47 7.56 22.82
CA LEU A 52 35.74 8.77 23.19
C LEU A 52 36.52 9.50 24.29
N LEU A 53 36.82 10.78 24.03
CA LEU A 53 37.51 11.65 24.97
C LEU A 53 36.54 12.71 25.48
N HIS A 54 36.48 12.89 26.79
CA HIS A 54 35.73 13.97 27.42
C HIS A 54 36.63 14.68 28.41
N GLN A 55 36.79 16.01 28.25
CA GLN A 55 37.67 16.83 29.08
C GLN A 55 39.13 16.34 29.14
N GLY A 56 39.62 15.75 28.04
CA GLY A 56 40.99 15.24 27.92
C GLY A 56 41.20 13.82 28.45
N GLU A 57 40.18 13.20 29.05
CA GLU A 57 40.24 11.83 29.56
C GLU A 57 39.54 10.85 28.61
N VAL A 58 40.10 9.65 28.47
CA VAL A 58 39.46 8.55 27.73
C VAL A 58 38.34 7.99 28.60
N VAL A 59 37.10 8.23 28.19
CA VAL A 59 35.89 7.80 28.92
C VAL A 59 35.26 6.55 28.33
N CYS A 60 35.65 6.17 27.11
CA CYS A 60 35.22 4.94 26.44
C CYS A 60 36.28 4.52 25.43
N GLU A 61 36.64 3.24 25.43
CA GLU A 61 37.56 2.64 24.47
C GLU A 61 37.15 1.19 24.23
N LEU A 62 36.69 0.90 23.01
CA LEU A 62 36.28 -0.46 22.64
C LEU A 62 36.47 -0.74 21.14
N PRO A 63 36.59 -2.02 20.74
CA PRO A 63 36.61 -2.39 19.33
C PRO A 63 35.32 -1.98 18.62
N VAL A 64 35.43 -1.47 17.40
CA VAL A 64 34.27 -1.11 16.56
C VAL A 64 33.45 -2.35 16.20
N ASP A 65 34.12 -3.46 15.89
CA ASP A 65 33.48 -4.72 15.49
C ASP A 65 32.55 -5.26 16.60
N ALA A 66 32.90 -5.04 17.88
CA ALA A 66 32.08 -5.41 19.03
C ALA A 66 30.72 -4.67 19.10
N LEU A 67 30.62 -3.48 18.50
CA LEU A 67 29.39 -2.69 18.44
C LEU A 67 28.57 -2.96 17.17
N ALA A 68 29.24 -3.25 16.06
CA ALA A 68 28.60 -3.28 14.75
C ALA A 68 28.30 -4.69 14.25
N GLU A 69 29.23 -5.64 14.44
CA GLU A 69 29.20 -6.94 13.76
C GLU A 69 29.03 -8.11 14.73
N GLU A 70 29.49 -7.96 15.98
CA GLU A 70 29.50 -9.05 16.97
C GLU A 70 28.24 -9.09 17.86
N ALA A 71 27.19 -8.36 17.50
CA ALA A 71 25.91 -8.44 18.20
C ALA A 71 25.35 -9.88 18.14
N PRO A 72 25.00 -10.51 19.28
CA PRO A 72 24.50 -11.88 19.27
C PRO A 72 23.23 -12.03 18.44
N VAL A 73 23.22 -13.01 17.53
CA VAL A 73 22.02 -13.41 16.79
C VAL A 73 21.27 -14.47 17.60
N TYR A 74 20.01 -14.19 17.94
CA TYR A 74 19.16 -15.13 18.67
C TYR A 74 18.33 -15.98 17.72
N HIS A 75 18.41 -17.29 17.87
CA HIS A 75 17.48 -18.23 17.23
C HIS A 75 16.33 -18.53 18.20
N LYS A 76 15.19 -17.87 17.99
CA LYS A 76 14.02 -18.02 18.85
C LYS A 76 13.21 -19.28 18.46
N PRO A 77 12.52 -19.92 19.41
CA PRO A 77 11.53 -20.93 19.09
C PRO A 77 10.43 -20.34 18.21
N SER A 78 10.00 -21.08 17.19
CA SER A 78 8.89 -20.75 16.29
C SER A 78 7.81 -21.82 16.45
N SER A 79 6.55 -21.43 16.66
CA SER A 79 5.44 -22.38 16.69
C SER A 79 4.18 -21.78 16.11
N GLU A 80 3.52 -22.53 15.23
CA GLU A 80 2.22 -22.19 14.69
C GLU A 80 1.17 -22.01 15.80
N PRO A 81 0.42 -20.89 15.83
CA PRO A 81 -0.60 -20.65 16.84
C PRO A 81 -1.83 -21.52 16.63
N ALA A 82 -2.50 -21.88 17.73
CA ALA A 82 -3.69 -22.74 17.67
C ALA A 82 -4.84 -22.15 16.83
N TYR A 83 -5.05 -20.83 16.90
CA TYR A 83 -6.12 -20.14 16.16
C TYR A 83 -5.93 -20.23 14.64
N TYR A 84 -4.69 -20.35 14.15
CA TYR A 84 -4.40 -20.41 12.72
C TYR A 84 -4.97 -21.69 12.08
N ARG A 85 -4.84 -22.84 12.77
CA ARG A 85 -5.46 -24.09 12.33
C ARG A 85 -6.97 -24.01 12.27
N GLU A 86 -7.58 -23.40 13.27
CA GLU A 86 -9.02 -23.18 13.30
C GLU A 86 -9.47 -22.32 12.09
N PHE A 87 -8.71 -21.28 11.76
CA PHE A 87 -9.00 -20.43 10.60
C PHE A 87 -8.90 -21.19 9.27
N LEU A 88 -7.90 -22.05 9.09
CA LEU A 88 -7.76 -22.87 7.87
C LEU A 88 -8.94 -23.83 7.64
N GLU A 89 -9.53 -24.34 8.73
CA GLU A 89 -10.67 -25.25 8.66
C GLU A 89 -12.02 -24.53 8.63
N THR A 90 -12.05 -23.24 8.98
CA THR A 90 -13.28 -22.46 9.06
C THR A 90 -13.66 -21.88 7.70
N LYS A 91 -14.77 -22.37 7.14
CA LYS A 91 -15.40 -21.76 5.98
C LYS A 91 -16.19 -20.51 6.40
N VAL A 92 -15.96 -19.40 5.71
CA VAL A 92 -16.76 -18.18 5.83
C VAL A 92 -17.69 -18.10 4.64
N ASP A 93 -18.99 -18.17 4.89
CA ASP A 93 -19.99 -17.96 3.84
C ASP A 93 -20.15 -16.45 3.58
N ALA A 94 -20.77 -16.10 2.45
CA ALA A 94 -21.07 -14.70 2.13
C ALA A 94 -21.90 -14.06 3.25
N PRO A 95 -21.46 -12.92 3.83
CA PRO A 95 -22.25 -12.20 4.81
C PRO A 95 -23.62 -11.84 4.24
N ALA A 96 -24.67 -12.07 5.02
CA ALA A 96 -26.02 -11.71 4.62
C ALA A 96 -26.17 -10.19 4.57
N ILE A 97 -26.37 -9.65 3.37
CA ILE A 97 -26.70 -8.24 3.17
C ILE A 97 -28.16 -8.11 2.74
N THR A 98 -28.77 -6.99 3.10
CA THR A 98 -30.19 -6.70 2.78
C THR A 98 -30.35 -5.69 1.66
N ASP A 99 -29.35 -4.83 1.49
CA ASP A 99 -29.31 -3.76 0.49
C ASP A 99 -27.84 -3.48 0.13
N ALA A 100 -27.47 -3.74 -1.12
CA ALA A 100 -26.11 -3.55 -1.60
C ALA A 100 -25.73 -2.06 -1.71
N ALA A 101 -26.67 -1.16 -1.99
CA ALA A 101 -26.38 0.27 -2.06
C ALA A 101 -26.10 0.85 -0.67
N ASP A 102 -26.89 0.45 0.34
CA ASP A 102 -26.64 0.85 1.73
C ASP A 102 -25.34 0.21 2.27
N THR A 103 -25.10 -1.07 1.96
CA THR A 103 -23.85 -1.76 2.32
C THR A 103 -22.63 -1.06 1.73
N LEU A 104 -22.66 -0.69 0.44
CA LEU A 104 -21.59 0.08 -0.21
C LEU A 104 -21.35 1.40 0.52
N LYS A 105 -22.41 2.13 0.86
CA LYS A 105 -22.31 3.40 1.58
C LYS A 105 -21.68 3.22 2.97
N GLN A 106 -22.04 2.17 3.71
CA GLN A 106 -21.44 1.85 5.00
C GLN A 106 -19.97 1.43 4.89
N LEU A 107 -19.60 0.69 3.83
CA LEU A 107 -18.22 0.32 3.55
C LEU A 107 -17.35 1.54 3.21
N LEU A 108 -17.87 2.45 2.37
CA LEU A 108 -17.22 3.73 2.07
C LEU A 108 -16.98 4.61 3.32
N GLN A 109 -17.72 4.35 4.41
CA GLN A 109 -17.55 5.03 5.68
C GLN A 109 -16.57 4.33 6.64
N GLN A 110 -16.10 3.12 6.33
CA GLN A 110 -15.06 2.46 7.13
C GLN A 110 -13.75 3.22 6.99
N PRO A 111 -13.02 3.56 8.08
CA PRO A 111 -11.78 4.34 7.99
C PRO A 111 -10.70 3.74 7.07
N THR A 112 -10.70 2.41 6.91
CA THR A 112 -9.81 1.71 5.98
C THR A 112 -10.05 2.15 4.53
N ILE A 113 -11.32 2.32 4.12
CA ILE A 113 -11.73 2.65 2.75
C ILE A 113 -11.92 4.16 2.56
N ALA A 114 -12.52 4.84 3.54
CA ALA A 114 -12.88 6.25 3.51
C ALA A 114 -11.74 7.16 3.03
N SER A 115 -12.08 8.30 2.44
CA SER A 115 -11.10 9.23 1.88
C SER A 115 -10.05 9.65 2.90
N LYS A 116 -8.79 9.57 2.50
CA LYS A 116 -7.66 10.07 3.29
C LYS A 116 -7.38 11.56 3.07
N GLU A 117 -8.26 12.28 2.35
CA GLU A 117 -8.16 13.73 2.07
C GLU A 117 -7.96 14.56 3.33
N TRP A 118 -8.68 14.23 4.40
CA TRP A 118 -8.50 14.89 5.69
C TRP A 118 -7.04 14.85 6.19
N VAL A 119 -6.30 13.78 5.90
CA VAL A 119 -4.89 13.64 6.29
C VAL A 119 -4.00 14.48 5.38
N TYR A 120 -4.08 14.29 4.06
CA TYR A 120 -3.10 14.89 3.15
C TYR A 120 -3.34 16.37 2.82
N ASP A 121 -4.55 16.90 3.03
CA ASP A 121 -4.83 18.34 2.90
C ASP A 121 -4.13 19.20 3.97
N GLN A 122 -3.61 18.56 5.02
CA GLN A 122 -2.83 19.22 6.06
C GLN A 122 -1.37 19.45 5.64
N TYR A 123 -0.92 18.87 4.52
CA TYR A 123 0.46 18.94 4.05
C TYR A 123 0.57 19.60 2.68
N ASP A 124 1.70 20.24 2.40
CA ASP A 124 2.02 20.73 1.05
C ASP A 124 2.66 19.61 0.22
N TYR A 125 1.89 19.07 -0.71
CA TYR A 125 2.33 18.06 -1.68
C TYR A 125 2.69 18.66 -3.06
N MET A 126 2.79 19.99 -3.16
CA MET A 126 3.05 20.74 -4.40
C MET A 126 4.36 21.53 -4.35
N VAL A 127 5.14 21.46 -3.26
CA VAL A 127 6.46 22.09 -3.15
C VAL A 127 7.32 21.73 -4.36
N ARG A 128 7.86 22.76 -5.04
CA ARG A 128 8.62 22.66 -6.30
C ARG A 128 7.82 22.08 -7.48
N THR A 129 6.48 22.09 -7.45
CA THR A 129 5.57 21.77 -8.58
C THR A 129 5.94 20.51 -9.36
N ASN A 130 6.47 19.50 -8.66
CA ASN A 130 7.04 18.31 -9.27
C ASN A 130 6.05 17.14 -9.35
N THR A 131 4.98 17.22 -8.57
CA THR A 131 3.87 16.27 -8.50
C THR A 131 3.06 16.29 -9.81
N VAL A 132 2.70 15.10 -10.28
CA VAL A 132 1.85 14.89 -11.47
C VAL A 132 0.53 14.29 -11.05
N VAL A 133 0.56 13.31 -10.15
CA VAL A 133 -0.62 12.74 -9.51
C VAL A 133 -0.49 12.99 -8.01
N ALA A 134 -1.47 13.71 -7.46
CA ALA A 134 -1.55 14.04 -6.04
C ALA A 134 -1.97 12.80 -5.22
N PRO A 135 -1.84 12.82 -3.88
CA PRO A 135 -2.38 11.76 -3.04
C PRO A 135 -3.87 11.52 -3.29
N GLY A 136 -4.32 10.27 -3.14
CA GLY A 136 -5.73 9.88 -3.33
C GLY A 136 -6.04 9.11 -4.62
N SER A 137 -5.02 8.81 -5.44
CA SER A 137 -5.06 7.71 -6.42
C SER A 137 -4.28 6.51 -5.89
N ASP A 138 -4.26 5.38 -6.60
CA ASP A 138 -3.47 4.17 -6.26
C ASP A 138 -1.98 4.47 -5.95
N ALA A 139 -1.37 5.45 -6.60
CA ALA A 139 0.01 5.86 -6.31
C ALA A 139 0.22 7.36 -6.50
N GLY A 140 1.11 7.94 -5.68
CA GLY A 140 1.61 9.30 -5.90
C GLY A 140 2.68 9.31 -7.00
N VAL A 141 2.60 10.25 -7.95
CA VAL A 141 3.52 10.30 -9.10
C VAL A 141 4.28 11.61 -9.16
N LEU A 142 5.61 11.54 -9.18
CA LEU A 142 6.54 12.67 -9.23
C LEU A 142 7.35 12.66 -10.53
N ARG A 143 7.33 13.75 -11.30
CA ARG A 143 8.10 13.82 -12.56
C ARG A 143 9.60 13.98 -12.30
N ILE A 144 10.43 13.42 -13.18
CA ILE A 144 11.87 13.66 -13.21
C ILE A 144 12.14 14.80 -14.20
N ARG A 145 12.42 16.00 -13.67
CA ARG A 145 12.62 17.21 -14.48
C ARG A 145 13.70 17.02 -15.54
N GLY A 146 13.47 17.61 -16.71
CA GLY A 146 14.38 17.49 -17.86
C GLY A 146 14.28 16.14 -18.59
N THR A 147 13.37 15.27 -18.17
CA THR A 147 13.10 13.97 -18.82
C THR A 147 11.60 13.80 -19.05
N LYS A 148 11.23 12.71 -19.72
CA LYS A 148 9.84 12.25 -19.80
C LYS A 148 9.46 11.23 -18.73
N LYS A 149 10.37 10.92 -17.80
CA LYS A 149 10.16 9.88 -16.80
C LYS A 149 9.48 10.44 -15.55
N ALA A 150 8.82 9.58 -14.80
CA ALA A 150 8.30 9.88 -13.47
C ALA A 150 8.51 8.68 -12.52
N LEU A 151 8.49 8.95 -11.22
CA LEU A 151 8.51 7.93 -10.18
C LEU A 151 7.11 7.83 -9.58
N ALA A 152 6.56 6.62 -9.54
CA ALA A 152 5.35 6.30 -8.80
C ALA A 152 5.72 5.69 -7.46
N MET A 153 4.94 6.00 -6.41
CA MET A 153 5.19 5.51 -5.05
C MET A 153 3.88 5.16 -4.36
N THR A 154 3.86 4.03 -3.67
CA THR A 154 2.71 3.56 -2.86
C THR A 154 3.20 2.91 -1.56
N THR A 155 2.30 2.75 -0.61
CA THR A 155 2.51 1.99 0.64
C THR A 155 1.29 1.14 0.96
N ASP A 156 1.49 -0.16 1.17
CA ASP A 156 0.39 -1.12 1.27
C ASP A 156 0.63 -2.13 2.39
N CYS A 157 -0.44 -2.48 3.12
CA CYS A 157 -0.46 -3.54 4.12
C CYS A 157 -1.88 -3.81 4.64
N ASN A 158 -2.43 -4.97 4.29
CA ASN A 158 -3.66 -5.45 4.88
C ASN A 158 -3.39 -6.36 6.10
N ALA A 159 -3.31 -5.74 7.28
CA ALA A 159 -3.00 -6.45 8.53
C ALA A 159 -4.03 -7.53 8.90
N ARG A 160 -5.27 -7.47 8.36
CA ARG A 160 -6.30 -8.49 8.60
C ARG A 160 -5.90 -9.81 7.95
N TYR A 161 -5.43 -9.78 6.70
CA TYR A 161 -4.97 -11.00 6.03
C TYR A 161 -3.72 -11.57 6.66
N LEU A 162 -2.78 -10.71 7.07
CA LEU A 162 -1.57 -11.11 7.80
C LEU A 162 -1.88 -11.77 9.15
N TYR A 163 -2.94 -11.32 9.83
CA TYR A 163 -3.42 -11.97 11.05
C TYR A 163 -4.03 -13.36 10.78
N LEU A 164 -4.78 -13.50 9.67
CA LEU A 164 -5.38 -14.78 9.27
C LEU A 164 -4.34 -15.78 8.77
N ASP A 165 -3.40 -15.33 7.94
CA ASP A 165 -2.31 -16.11 7.38
C ASP A 165 -1.12 -15.17 7.09
N PRO A 166 -0.06 -15.18 7.92
CA PRO A 166 1.06 -14.25 7.75
C PRO A 166 1.86 -14.49 6.47
N GLU A 167 1.92 -15.72 5.96
CA GLU A 167 2.66 -16.04 4.73
C GLU A 167 1.89 -15.54 3.50
N VAL A 168 0.60 -15.85 3.41
CA VAL A 168 -0.27 -15.36 2.33
C VAL A 168 -0.44 -13.84 2.41
N GLY A 169 -0.66 -13.29 3.60
CA GLY A 169 -0.79 -11.85 3.79
C GLY A 169 0.48 -11.08 3.43
N GLY A 170 1.67 -11.65 3.70
CA GLY A 170 2.95 -11.09 3.24
C GLY A 170 3.07 -11.05 1.70
N LYS A 171 2.58 -12.09 1.01
CA LYS A 171 2.50 -12.11 -0.47
C LYS A 171 1.54 -11.04 -0.98
N ILE A 172 0.36 -10.93 -0.37
CA ILE A 172 -0.66 -9.96 -0.76
C ILE A 172 -0.14 -8.53 -0.62
N ALA A 173 0.51 -8.18 0.49
CA ALA A 173 1.01 -6.82 0.71
C ALA A 173 2.00 -6.35 -0.38
N VAL A 174 2.90 -7.25 -0.83
CA VAL A 174 3.82 -6.94 -1.94
C VAL A 174 3.09 -6.88 -3.28
N ALA A 175 2.17 -7.81 -3.52
CA ALA A 175 1.40 -7.88 -4.75
C ALA A 175 0.51 -6.64 -4.95
N GLU A 176 -0.18 -6.20 -3.90
CA GLU A 176 -1.01 -5.00 -3.87
C GLU A 176 -0.18 -3.73 -4.15
N ALA A 177 0.97 -3.58 -3.50
CA ALA A 177 1.88 -2.48 -3.80
C ALA A 177 2.33 -2.47 -5.28
N ALA A 178 2.65 -3.64 -5.84
CA ALA A 178 2.97 -3.75 -7.27
C ALA A 178 1.76 -3.42 -8.16
N ARG A 179 0.57 -3.85 -7.76
CA ARG A 179 -0.71 -3.56 -8.43
C ARG A 179 -0.95 -2.06 -8.53
N ASN A 180 -0.83 -1.35 -7.42
CA ASN A 180 -1.00 0.10 -7.34
C ASN A 180 0.02 0.86 -8.18
N ILE A 181 1.28 0.40 -8.18
CA ILE A 181 2.31 0.93 -9.10
C ILE A 181 1.92 0.72 -10.58
N VAL A 182 1.43 -0.46 -10.94
CA VAL A 182 1.00 -0.76 -12.32
C VAL A 182 -0.23 0.05 -12.73
N CYS A 183 -1.21 0.23 -11.84
CA CYS A 183 -2.39 1.07 -12.07
C CYS A 183 -2.03 2.54 -12.34
N SER A 184 -0.88 3.01 -11.85
CA SER A 184 -0.35 4.35 -12.18
C SER A 184 0.40 4.44 -13.52
N GLY A 185 0.55 3.32 -14.23
CA GLY A 185 1.32 3.20 -15.48
C GLY A 185 2.83 3.03 -15.29
N ALA A 186 3.27 2.76 -14.07
CA ALA A 186 4.66 2.54 -13.74
C ALA A 186 5.03 1.05 -13.71
N ARG A 187 6.29 0.76 -14.02
CA ARG A 187 6.88 -0.56 -13.80
C ARG A 187 7.42 -0.66 -12.37
N PRO A 188 7.01 -1.65 -11.55
CA PRO A 188 7.61 -1.91 -10.24
C PRO A 188 9.13 -2.05 -10.31
N LEU A 189 9.86 -1.47 -9.34
CA LEU A 189 11.32 -1.53 -9.29
C LEU A 189 11.89 -2.11 -8.01
N ALA A 190 11.43 -1.63 -6.84
CA ALA A 190 12.03 -1.98 -5.56
C ALA A 190 11.07 -1.69 -4.41
N VAL A 191 11.31 -2.37 -3.30
CA VAL A 191 10.52 -2.27 -2.06
C VAL A 191 11.40 -1.78 -0.91
N THR A 192 10.79 -1.03 0.00
CA THR A 192 11.24 -0.90 1.39
C THR A 192 10.18 -1.50 2.30
N ASP A 193 10.58 -2.23 3.34
CA ASP A 193 9.65 -2.83 4.28
C ASP A 193 9.74 -2.19 5.67
N ASN A 194 8.60 -1.99 6.32
CA ASN A 194 8.54 -1.60 7.73
C ASN A 194 7.80 -2.69 8.50
N LEU A 195 8.58 -3.59 9.08
CA LEU A 195 8.14 -4.80 9.75
C LEU A 195 7.70 -4.47 11.19
N ASN A 196 6.39 -4.49 11.47
CA ASN A 196 5.87 -4.22 12.83
C ASN A 196 5.21 -5.48 13.40
N PHE A 197 5.77 -5.98 14.51
CA PHE A 197 5.30 -7.20 15.17
C PHE A 197 5.30 -7.06 16.70
N GLY A 198 4.60 -7.98 17.36
CA GLY A 198 4.56 -8.10 18.82
C GLY A 198 5.90 -8.57 19.42
N ASN A 199 5.82 -9.10 20.64
CA ASN A 199 7.00 -9.60 21.36
C ASN A 199 7.56 -10.90 20.74
N PRO A 200 8.78 -10.89 20.16
CA PRO A 200 9.39 -12.04 19.48
C PRO A 200 9.84 -13.16 20.43
N GLU A 201 9.78 -12.96 21.75
CA GLU A 201 10.03 -14.03 22.73
C GLU A 201 8.89 -15.05 22.77
N LYS A 202 7.71 -14.69 22.27
CA LYS A 202 6.56 -15.60 22.16
C LYS A 202 6.69 -16.43 20.87
N PRO A 203 6.73 -17.77 20.93
CA PRO A 203 6.93 -18.61 19.75
C PRO A 203 5.95 -18.37 18.59
N GLU A 204 4.69 -18.05 18.93
CA GLU A 204 3.64 -17.75 17.94
C GLU A 204 3.85 -16.41 17.22
N ILE A 205 4.37 -15.40 17.93
CA ILE A 205 4.72 -14.12 17.31
C ILE A 205 5.96 -14.24 16.45
N PHE A 206 6.96 -15.00 16.91
CA PHE A 206 8.15 -15.27 16.09
C PHE A 206 7.79 -16.04 14.82
N TRP A 207 6.84 -16.98 14.90
CA TRP A 207 6.29 -17.66 13.73
C TRP A 207 5.61 -16.69 12.74
N GLN A 208 4.83 -15.72 13.23
CA GLN A 208 4.26 -14.68 12.35
C GLN A 208 5.35 -13.88 11.63
N ILE A 209 6.44 -13.50 12.31
CA ILE A 209 7.57 -12.78 11.71
C ILE A 209 8.21 -13.61 10.60
N GLU A 210 8.55 -14.87 10.89
CA GLU A 210 9.16 -15.81 9.95
C GLU A 210 8.27 -15.99 8.70
N LYS A 211 6.98 -16.24 8.91
CA LYS A 211 6.03 -16.47 7.82
C LYS A 211 5.74 -15.25 6.97
N SER A 212 5.60 -14.07 7.59
CA SER A 212 5.48 -12.83 6.83
C SER A 212 6.72 -12.56 5.99
N ALA A 213 7.92 -12.79 6.53
CA ALA A 213 9.17 -12.63 5.78
C ALA A 213 9.26 -13.62 4.60
N ASP A 214 8.86 -14.88 4.79
CA ASP A 214 8.80 -15.89 3.71
C ASP A 214 7.88 -15.42 2.58
N GLY A 215 6.66 -14.99 2.91
CA GLY A 215 5.67 -14.50 1.94
C GLY A 215 6.13 -13.28 1.15
N ILE A 216 6.68 -12.27 1.84
CA ILE A 216 7.28 -11.08 1.23
C ILE A 216 8.42 -11.48 0.30
N SER A 217 9.31 -12.38 0.76
CA SER A 217 10.47 -12.84 0.00
C SER A 217 10.06 -13.58 -1.29
N GLU A 218 9.04 -14.42 -1.22
CA GLU A 218 8.49 -15.12 -2.39
C GLU A 218 7.90 -14.15 -3.41
N ALA A 219 7.04 -13.23 -2.98
CA ALA A 219 6.44 -12.23 -3.86
C ALA A 219 7.48 -11.31 -4.50
N CYS A 220 8.45 -10.81 -3.73
CA CYS A 220 9.55 -9.99 -4.23
C CYS A 220 10.39 -10.71 -5.30
N ARG A 221 10.69 -12.01 -5.11
CA ARG A 221 11.38 -12.81 -6.13
C ARG A 221 10.54 -12.96 -7.38
N LYS A 222 9.23 -13.20 -7.24
CA LYS A 222 8.33 -13.41 -8.38
C LYS A 222 8.14 -12.15 -9.21
N LEU A 223 7.91 -11.02 -8.55
CA LEU A 223 7.65 -9.72 -9.17
C LEU A 223 8.93 -8.96 -9.53
N SER A 224 10.11 -9.53 -9.22
CA SER A 224 11.42 -8.91 -9.46
C SER A 224 11.60 -7.55 -8.79
N THR A 225 11.07 -7.40 -7.57
CA THR A 225 11.12 -6.18 -6.75
C THR A 225 12.00 -6.40 -5.52
N PRO A 226 13.32 -6.19 -5.59
CA PRO A 226 14.21 -6.37 -4.45
C PRO A 226 13.86 -5.43 -3.29
N VAL A 227 14.06 -5.92 -2.06
CA VAL A 227 14.03 -5.10 -0.85
C VAL A 227 15.35 -4.34 -0.76
N ILE A 228 15.31 -3.01 -0.78
CA ILE A 228 16.49 -2.12 -0.83
C ILE A 228 16.75 -1.37 0.48
N GLY A 229 15.86 -1.51 1.45
CA GLY A 229 15.93 -0.88 2.76
C GLY A 229 14.71 -1.27 3.59
N GLY A 230 14.73 -0.91 4.87
CA GLY A 230 13.60 -1.20 5.73
C GLY A 230 13.83 -0.85 7.19
N ASN A 231 12.84 -1.17 8.01
CA ASN A 231 12.84 -1.02 9.44
C ASN A 231 12.17 -2.23 10.09
N VAL A 232 12.62 -2.59 11.30
CA VAL A 232 12.01 -3.65 12.10
C VAL A 232 11.66 -3.10 13.48
N SER A 233 10.36 -3.05 13.77
CA SER A 233 9.79 -2.68 15.05
C SER A 233 9.20 -3.91 15.72
N LEU A 234 9.76 -4.31 16.86
CA LEU A 234 9.32 -5.46 17.65
C LEU A 234 8.75 -4.99 18.99
N TYR A 235 8.15 -5.92 19.74
CA TYR A 235 7.53 -5.64 21.05
C TYR A 235 6.36 -4.65 20.97
N ASN A 236 5.68 -4.57 19.82
CA ASN A 236 4.44 -3.81 19.65
C ASN A 236 3.26 -4.55 20.30
N GLU A 237 3.20 -4.47 21.63
CA GLU A 237 2.12 -5.05 22.43
C GLU A 237 1.69 -4.12 23.56
N SER A 238 0.42 -4.18 23.94
CA SER A 238 -0.14 -3.41 25.04
C SER A 238 -1.06 -4.29 25.87
N ASN A 239 -0.87 -4.29 27.19
CA ASN A 239 -1.62 -5.14 28.13
C ASN A 239 -1.61 -6.64 27.76
N GLY A 240 -0.50 -7.12 27.18
CA GLY A 240 -0.33 -8.51 26.76
C GLY A 240 -0.93 -8.85 25.38
N THR A 241 -1.65 -7.92 24.75
CA THR A 241 -2.20 -8.07 23.40
C THR A 241 -1.23 -7.49 22.38
N ALA A 242 -0.78 -8.31 21.44
CA ALA A 242 0.03 -7.87 20.30
C ALA A 242 -0.84 -7.19 19.24
N ILE A 243 -0.24 -6.30 18.46
CA ILE A 243 -0.84 -5.83 17.21
C ILE A 243 -1.03 -7.00 16.23
N TYR A 244 -1.87 -6.80 15.21
CA TYR A 244 -1.81 -7.67 14.03
C TYR A 244 -0.43 -7.54 13.36
N PRO A 245 0.11 -8.62 12.77
CA PRO A 245 1.34 -8.52 12.01
C PRO A 245 1.19 -7.47 10.90
N THR A 246 2.05 -6.46 10.89
CA THR A 246 1.90 -5.28 10.02
C THR A 246 3.23 -4.94 9.32
N PRO A 247 3.69 -5.77 8.37
CA PRO A 247 4.78 -5.43 7.48
C PRO A 247 4.30 -4.49 6.38
N VAL A 248 4.53 -3.19 6.56
CA VAL A 248 4.15 -2.18 5.57
C VAL A 248 5.15 -2.19 4.42
N ILE A 249 4.64 -2.39 3.20
CA ILE A 249 5.43 -2.43 1.99
C ILE A 249 5.35 -1.07 1.31
N GLY A 250 6.45 -0.32 1.30
CA GLY A 250 6.61 0.84 0.43
C GLY A 250 7.22 0.42 -0.89
N MET A 251 6.61 0.78 -2.02
CA MET A 251 7.12 0.42 -3.35
C MET A 251 7.34 1.64 -4.22
N VAL A 252 8.43 1.61 -5.00
CA VAL A 252 8.72 2.61 -6.04
C VAL A 252 8.68 1.96 -7.40
N GLY A 253 8.07 2.65 -8.36
CA GLY A 253 8.03 2.27 -9.77
C GLY A 253 8.47 3.39 -10.70
N LEU A 254 8.82 3.02 -11.93
CA LEU A 254 9.22 3.95 -12.98
C LEU A 254 8.16 4.04 -14.07
N VAL A 255 7.67 5.25 -14.29
CA VAL A 255 6.94 5.62 -15.51
C VAL A 255 7.97 6.02 -16.57
N GLU A 256 8.02 5.29 -17.69
CA GLU A 256 9.01 5.53 -18.75
C GLU A 256 8.69 6.78 -19.61
N ASP A 257 7.40 7.10 -19.79
CA ASP A 257 6.92 8.33 -20.43
C ASP A 257 5.70 8.85 -19.64
N ILE A 258 5.69 10.12 -19.25
CA ILE A 258 4.59 10.77 -18.52
C ILE A 258 3.24 10.65 -19.23
N ALA A 259 3.22 10.38 -20.54
CA ALA A 259 1.99 10.12 -21.28
C ALA A 259 1.30 8.80 -20.89
N HIS A 260 2.02 7.89 -20.21
CA HIS A 260 1.48 6.60 -19.74
C HIS A 260 0.89 6.67 -18.34
N ILE A 261 0.90 7.85 -17.70
CA ILE A 261 0.34 7.99 -16.35
C ILE A 261 -1.17 7.81 -16.40
N THR A 262 -1.66 6.90 -15.57
CA THR A 262 -3.08 6.64 -15.35
C THR A 262 -3.45 6.93 -13.90
N THR A 263 -4.73 7.18 -13.66
CA THR A 263 -5.32 7.41 -12.33
C THR A 263 -6.53 6.50 -12.14
N GLN A 264 -7.00 6.31 -10.90
CA GLN A 264 -8.19 5.51 -10.62
C GLN A 264 -9.48 6.11 -11.21
N SER A 265 -9.61 7.43 -11.20
CA SER A 265 -10.82 8.11 -11.63
C SER A 265 -11.12 7.90 -13.11
N PHE A 266 -12.38 7.62 -13.43
CA PHE A 266 -12.89 7.58 -14.80
C PHE A 266 -12.69 8.92 -15.49
N GLN A 267 -12.33 8.88 -16.77
CA GLN A 267 -11.90 10.07 -17.49
C GLN A 267 -13.03 10.69 -18.31
N GLN A 268 -13.77 9.90 -19.08
CA GLN A 268 -14.77 10.42 -20.02
C GLN A 268 -16.03 9.57 -20.09
N ALA A 269 -17.18 10.24 -20.22
CA ALA A 269 -18.43 9.55 -20.54
C ALA A 269 -18.34 8.88 -21.91
N GLY A 270 -18.84 7.65 -21.98
CA GLY A 270 -18.72 6.78 -23.15
C GLY A 270 -17.53 5.83 -23.10
N ASP A 271 -16.57 6.01 -22.19
CA ASP A 271 -15.51 5.03 -21.97
C ASP A 271 -16.11 3.68 -21.55
N VAL A 272 -15.57 2.60 -22.10
CA VAL A 272 -16.00 1.23 -21.85
C VAL A 272 -15.29 0.71 -20.60
N ILE A 273 -16.05 0.15 -19.66
CA ILE A 273 -15.54 -0.37 -18.39
C ILE A 273 -15.24 -1.86 -18.53
N PHE A 274 -14.01 -2.24 -18.18
CA PHE A 274 -13.54 -3.61 -18.10
C PHE A 274 -13.15 -3.97 -16.66
N ILE A 275 -13.36 -5.24 -16.31
CA ILE A 275 -12.82 -5.86 -15.10
C ILE A 275 -11.81 -6.91 -15.53
N ILE A 276 -10.61 -6.87 -14.97
CA ILE A 276 -9.61 -7.94 -15.15
C ILE A 276 -9.72 -8.90 -13.97
N GLY A 277 -9.85 -10.18 -14.27
CA GLY A 277 -9.90 -11.26 -13.29
C GLY A 277 -11.30 -11.62 -12.80
N GLU A 278 -11.35 -12.61 -11.91
CA GLU A 278 -12.58 -13.24 -11.42
C GLU A 278 -12.88 -12.87 -9.97
N THR A 279 -14.16 -12.94 -9.58
CA THR A 279 -14.58 -12.78 -8.19
C THR A 279 -14.86 -14.15 -7.60
N LYS A 280 -14.19 -14.47 -6.49
CA LYS A 280 -14.48 -15.67 -5.69
C LYS A 280 -15.33 -15.27 -4.48
N GLU A 281 -15.79 -16.24 -3.71
CA GLU A 281 -16.50 -15.99 -2.44
C GLU A 281 -15.49 -15.95 -1.28
N GLU A 282 -14.61 -14.96 -1.31
CA GLU A 282 -13.55 -14.76 -0.31
C GLU A 282 -13.91 -13.58 0.58
N PHE A 283 -14.52 -13.88 1.73
CA PHE A 283 -15.00 -12.87 2.70
C PHE A 283 -14.24 -12.88 4.02
N ALA A 284 -13.47 -13.93 4.30
CA ALA A 284 -12.66 -14.03 5.50
C ALA A 284 -11.63 -12.89 5.53
N GLY A 285 -11.64 -12.09 6.60
CA GLY A 285 -10.78 -10.93 6.77
C GLY A 285 -11.21 -9.67 6.00
N SER A 286 -12.31 -9.75 5.24
CA SER A 286 -12.81 -8.59 4.49
C SER A 286 -13.35 -7.49 5.39
N GLU A 287 -13.37 -6.25 4.89
CA GLU A 287 -14.08 -5.16 5.56
C GLU A 287 -15.57 -5.46 5.73
N LEU A 288 -16.19 -6.19 4.78
CA LEU A 288 -17.58 -6.62 4.92
C LEU A 288 -17.78 -7.54 6.13
N GLN A 289 -16.97 -8.60 6.29
CA GLN A 289 -17.06 -9.50 7.45
C GLN A 289 -16.85 -8.75 8.76
N LYS A 290 -15.81 -7.90 8.81
CA LYS A 290 -15.51 -7.12 10.01
C LYS A 290 -16.65 -6.16 10.35
N MET A 291 -17.25 -5.50 9.37
CA MET A 291 -18.35 -4.56 9.57
C MET A 291 -19.63 -5.26 10.07
N THR A 292 -19.96 -6.43 9.53
CA THR A 292 -21.21 -7.14 9.88
C THR A 292 -21.09 -7.97 11.17
N GLU A 293 -19.93 -8.55 11.45
CA GLU A 293 -19.73 -9.45 12.59
C GLU A 293 -18.88 -8.88 13.73
N GLY A 294 -18.18 -7.76 13.50
CA GLY A 294 -17.31 -7.14 14.51
C GLY A 294 -16.01 -7.91 14.80
N ARG A 295 -15.69 -8.93 14.02
CA ARG A 295 -14.48 -9.76 14.15
C ARG A 295 -14.05 -10.33 12.79
N ILE A 296 -12.80 -10.79 12.71
CA ILE A 296 -12.24 -11.46 11.54
C ILE A 296 -11.81 -12.89 11.87
N TYR A 297 -12.05 -13.81 10.94
CA TYR A 297 -11.68 -15.23 11.07
C TYR A 297 -11.80 -15.93 9.71
N GLY A 298 -11.28 -17.15 9.63
CA GLY A 298 -11.32 -17.99 8.42
C GLY A 298 -10.05 -17.88 7.58
N LYS A 299 -10.03 -18.59 6.45
CA LYS A 299 -8.87 -18.63 5.56
C LYS A 299 -8.70 -17.30 4.81
N ALA A 300 -7.50 -16.71 4.85
CA ALA A 300 -7.18 -15.50 4.08
C ALA A 300 -7.48 -15.70 2.57
N PRO A 301 -7.80 -14.61 1.82
CA PRO A 301 -7.97 -14.70 0.37
C PRO A 301 -6.76 -15.33 -0.31
N GLU A 302 -7.00 -16.16 -1.32
CA GLU A 302 -5.91 -16.82 -2.03
C GLU A 302 -5.21 -15.84 -2.97
N ILE A 303 -3.89 -15.97 -3.09
CA ILE A 303 -3.11 -15.26 -4.09
C ILE A 303 -2.25 -16.23 -4.90
N ASP A 304 -2.39 -16.17 -6.22
CA ASP A 304 -1.53 -16.85 -7.17
C ASP A 304 -0.62 -15.79 -7.81
N LEU A 305 0.67 -15.84 -7.47
CA LEU A 305 1.63 -14.85 -7.94
C LEU A 305 1.98 -14.98 -9.44
N ASP A 306 1.70 -16.13 -10.08
CA ASP A 306 1.81 -16.28 -11.54
C ASP A 306 0.68 -15.52 -12.24
N VAL A 307 -0.54 -15.64 -11.71
CA VAL A 307 -1.71 -14.90 -12.20
C VAL A 307 -1.53 -13.40 -11.96
N GLU A 308 -1.07 -13.00 -10.77
CA GLU A 308 -0.75 -11.61 -10.42
C GLU A 308 0.21 -10.99 -11.43
N LEU A 309 1.37 -11.63 -11.63
CA LEU A 309 2.40 -11.15 -12.56
C LEU A 309 1.86 -11.03 -13.99
N THR A 310 1.15 -12.06 -14.46
CA THR A 310 0.62 -12.09 -15.83
C THR A 310 -0.38 -10.96 -16.08
N ARG A 311 -1.29 -10.70 -15.12
CA ARG A 311 -2.28 -9.63 -15.23
C ARG A 311 -1.62 -8.25 -15.16
N GLN A 312 -0.67 -8.06 -14.24
CA GLN A 312 0.09 -6.82 -14.11
C GLN A 312 0.89 -6.50 -15.39
N GLU A 313 1.61 -7.47 -15.95
CA GLU A 313 2.38 -7.27 -17.19
C GLU A 313 1.47 -6.95 -18.38
N ALA A 314 0.34 -7.65 -18.51
CA ALA A 314 -0.63 -7.40 -19.58
C ALA A 314 -1.26 -6.00 -19.48
N LEU A 315 -1.65 -5.58 -18.27
CA LEU A 315 -2.21 -4.25 -18.03
C LEU A 315 -1.18 -3.16 -18.29
N LEU A 316 0.04 -3.29 -17.75
CA LEU A 316 1.11 -2.31 -17.96
C LEU A 316 1.44 -2.15 -19.45
N ALA A 317 1.50 -3.25 -20.20
CA ALA A 317 1.69 -3.21 -21.64
C ALA A 317 0.53 -2.51 -22.36
N ALA A 318 -0.72 -2.71 -21.93
CA ALA A 318 -1.88 -2.03 -22.51
C ALA A 318 -1.85 -0.51 -22.24
N ILE A 319 -1.45 -0.10 -21.01
CA ILE A 319 -1.26 1.30 -20.64
C ILE A 319 -0.16 1.95 -21.51
N GLN A 320 0.99 1.28 -21.65
CA GLN A 320 2.12 1.78 -22.45
C GLN A 320 1.82 1.85 -23.95
N ASN A 321 0.86 1.07 -24.44
CA ASN A 321 0.36 1.15 -25.81
C ASN A 321 -0.75 2.21 -26.00
N GLY A 322 -1.11 2.95 -24.93
CA GLY A 322 -2.11 4.02 -24.98
C GLY A 322 -3.55 3.52 -25.11
N LEU A 323 -3.83 2.26 -24.73
CA LEU A 323 -5.18 1.68 -24.83
C LEU A 323 -6.08 2.03 -23.64
N VAL A 324 -5.49 2.41 -22.51
CA VAL A 324 -6.15 2.57 -21.21
C VAL A 324 -6.34 4.05 -20.88
N GLN A 325 -7.54 4.40 -20.39
CA GLN A 325 -7.91 5.75 -19.95
C GLN A 325 -7.76 5.92 -18.44
N SER A 326 -8.23 4.94 -17.66
CA SER A 326 -8.07 4.88 -16.21
C SER A 326 -7.84 3.43 -15.77
N ALA A 327 -7.15 3.25 -14.66
CA ALA A 327 -6.92 1.95 -14.04
C ALA A 327 -6.94 2.11 -12.53
N HIS A 328 -7.60 1.17 -11.86
CA HIS A 328 -7.71 1.09 -10.42
C HIS A 328 -7.65 -0.37 -9.99
N ASP A 329 -6.99 -0.65 -8.88
CA ASP A 329 -6.93 -1.99 -8.32
C ASP A 329 -8.28 -2.37 -7.63
N VAL A 330 -8.46 -3.65 -7.31
CA VAL A 330 -9.60 -4.10 -6.48
C VAL A 330 -9.05 -4.70 -5.19
N SER A 331 -9.21 -3.97 -4.11
CA SER A 331 -8.64 -4.22 -2.78
C SER A 331 -9.74 -4.23 -1.71
N GLU A 332 -9.64 -3.39 -0.67
CA GLU A 332 -10.61 -3.36 0.43
C GLU A 332 -12.02 -2.97 0.00
N GLY A 333 -13.01 -3.69 0.52
CA GLY A 333 -14.41 -3.51 0.15
C GLY A 333 -14.76 -4.03 -1.25
N GLY A 334 -13.79 -4.59 -1.98
CA GLY A 334 -14.01 -5.33 -3.22
C GLY A 334 -14.44 -4.47 -4.41
N LEU A 335 -14.99 -5.16 -5.41
CA LEU A 335 -15.31 -4.57 -6.71
C LEU A 335 -16.30 -3.39 -6.62
N GLY A 336 -17.30 -3.47 -5.74
CA GLY A 336 -18.30 -2.44 -5.57
C GLY A 336 -17.69 -1.12 -5.10
N VAL A 337 -16.72 -1.19 -4.19
CA VAL A 337 -15.97 -0.02 -3.70
C VAL A 337 -15.05 0.53 -4.80
N ALA A 338 -14.24 -0.32 -5.43
CA ALA A 338 -13.33 0.11 -6.50
C ALA A 338 -14.06 0.82 -7.65
N LEU A 339 -15.21 0.28 -8.09
CA LEU A 339 -16.04 0.91 -9.11
C LEU A 339 -16.63 2.25 -8.66
N ALA A 340 -17.05 2.36 -7.39
CA ALA A 340 -17.57 3.60 -6.84
C ALA A 340 -16.47 4.66 -6.72
N GLU A 341 -15.31 4.31 -6.16
CA GLU A 341 -14.15 5.21 -6.02
C GLU A 341 -13.67 5.74 -7.38
N SER A 342 -13.73 4.92 -8.41
CA SER A 342 -13.41 5.33 -9.79
C SER A 342 -14.36 6.43 -10.31
N THR A 343 -15.56 6.61 -9.73
CA THR A 343 -16.47 7.71 -10.10
C THR A 343 -16.23 9.01 -9.34
N PHE A 344 -15.43 9.01 -8.27
CA PHE A 344 -15.26 10.19 -7.42
C PHE A 344 -14.27 11.20 -8.00
N GLY A 345 -14.53 12.49 -7.73
CA GLY A 345 -13.69 13.58 -8.23
C GLY A 345 -13.76 13.79 -9.75
N THR A 346 -14.79 13.27 -10.42
CA THR A 346 -14.94 13.28 -11.89
C THR A 346 -15.90 14.35 -12.42
N ASP A 347 -16.32 15.31 -11.60
CA ASP A 347 -17.24 16.39 -11.98
C ASP A 347 -18.57 15.91 -12.60
N GLY A 348 -19.14 14.83 -12.05
CA GLY A 348 -20.50 14.37 -12.38
C GLY A 348 -20.59 13.18 -13.34
N LEU A 349 -19.50 12.44 -13.54
CA LEU A 349 -19.60 11.14 -14.21
C LEU A 349 -20.36 10.14 -13.33
N GLY A 350 -21.02 9.20 -14.00
CA GLY A 350 -21.65 8.03 -13.42
C GLY A 350 -21.13 6.76 -14.08
N ALA A 351 -21.75 5.62 -13.77
CA ALA A 351 -21.45 4.37 -14.43
C ALA A 351 -22.67 3.46 -14.48
N HIS A 352 -22.88 2.84 -15.64
CA HIS A 352 -23.86 1.78 -15.82
C HIS A 352 -23.15 0.46 -16.06
N ILE A 353 -23.28 -0.43 -15.09
CA ILE A 353 -22.54 -1.68 -15.01
C ILE A 353 -23.51 -2.86 -14.94
N GLN A 354 -23.22 -3.89 -15.73
CA GLN A 354 -23.88 -5.18 -15.73
C GLN A 354 -22.81 -6.26 -15.51
N ILE A 355 -22.94 -6.99 -14.42
CA ILE A 355 -21.93 -7.95 -13.95
C ILE A 355 -22.53 -9.34 -13.75
N ASP A 356 -21.65 -10.32 -13.88
CA ASP A 356 -21.92 -11.73 -13.65
C ASP A 356 -21.32 -12.16 -12.32
N LEU A 357 -22.10 -12.03 -11.25
CA LEU A 357 -21.73 -12.48 -9.92
C LEU A 357 -22.87 -13.32 -9.34
N ASN A 358 -22.53 -14.24 -8.44
CA ASN A 358 -23.50 -15.15 -7.83
C ASN A 358 -24.48 -14.44 -6.89
N SER A 359 -24.03 -13.36 -6.23
CA SER A 359 -24.83 -12.63 -5.26
C SER A 359 -24.41 -11.16 -5.21
N GLU A 360 -25.30 -10.33 -4.66
CA GLU A 360 -24.99 -8.93 -4.37
C GLU A 360 -23.85 -8.77 -3.34
N ALA A 361 -23.70 -9.72 -2.40
CA ALA A 361 -22.58 -9.71 -1.45
C ALA A 361 -21.22 -9.89 -2.15
N SER A 362 -21.18 -10.63 -3.26
CA SER A 362 -19.96 -10.85 -4.05
C SER A 362 -19.36 -9.54 -4.61
N LEU A 363 -20.14 -8.45 -4.68
CA LEU A 363 -19.60 -7.11 -4.97
C LEU A 363 -18.50 -6.69 -3.99
N PHE A 364 -18.57 -7.18 -2.77
CA PHE A 364 -17.70 -6.78 -1.67
C PHE A 364 -16.72 -7.86 -1.25
N SER A 365 -16.54 -8.90 -2.07
CA SER A 365 -15.46 -9.87 -1.86
C SER A 365 -14.12 -9.27 -2.32
N GLU A 366 -13.10 -9.47 -1.48
CA GLU A 366 -11.77 -8.90 -1.64
C GLU A 366 -10.82 -9.93 -2.29
N THR A 367 -11.26 -10.54 -3.39
CA THR A 367 -10.44 -11.46 -4.19
C THR A 367 -9.26 -10.74 -4.84
N GLN A 368 -8.09 -11.37 -4.78
CA GLN A 368 -6.81 -10.79 -5.22
C GLN A 368 -6.64 -10.76 -6.74
N SER A 369 -5.63 -9.99 -7.21
CA SER A 369 -5.20 -9.93 -8.61
C SER A 369 -6.22 -9.33 -9.58
N ARG A 370 -6.94 -8.29 -9.17
CA ARG A 370 -8.07 -7.73 -9.93
C ARG A 370 -7.94 -6.24 -10.16
N PHE A 371 -8.57 -5.78 -11.24
CA PHE A 371 -8.46 -4.40 -11.71
C PHE A 371 -9.77 -3.93 -12.32
N VAL A 372 -10.08 -2.64 -12.16
CA VAL A 372 -11.09 -1.90 -12.93
C VAL A 372 -10.34 -1.02 -13.93
N VAL A 373 -10.71 -1.10 -15.20
CA VAL A 373 -10.03 -0.37 -16.28
C VAL A 373 -11.06 0.28 -17.18
N THR A 374 -10.81 1.52 -17.60
CA THR A 374 -11.60 2.14 -18.67
C THR A 374 -10.78 2.29 -19.94
N VAL A 375 -11.45 2.12 -21.09
CA VAL A 375 -10.85 2.28 -22.41
C VAL A 375 -11.79 3.07 -23.32
N LYS A 376 -11.23 3.80 -24.28
CA LYS A 376 -12.06 4.46 -25.28
C LYS A 376 -12.79 3.42 -26.16
N PRO A 377 -14.00 3.73 -26.67
CA PRO A 377 -14.73 2.83 -27.56
C PRO A 377 -13.92 2.32 -28.77
N GLU A 378 -13.07 3.18 -29.36
CA GLU A 378 -12.21 2.80 -30.49
C GLU A 378 -11.07 1.83 -30.12
N HIS A 379 -10.73 1.71 -28.83
CA HIS A 379 -9.69 0.81 -28.33
C HIS A 379 -10.25 -0.48 -27.72
N ARG A 380 -11.58 -0.60 -27.61
CA ARG A 380 -12.31 -1.74 -27.03
C ARG A 380 -11.81 -3.10 -27.51
N GLU A 381 -11.79 -3.32 -28.84
CA GLU A 381 -11.39 -4.61 -29.41
C GLU A 381 -9.89 -4.89 -29.22
N ALA A 382 -9.06 -3.86 -29.36
CA ALA A 382 -7.61 -3.97 -29.19
C ALA A 382 -7.25 -4.31 -27.74
N PHE A 383 -7.91 -3.68 -26.76
CA PHE A 383 -7.72 -3.97 -25.35
C PHE A 383 -8.17 -5.38 -24.98
N ALA A 384 -9.37 -5.79 -25.40
CA ALA A 384 -9.88 -7.15 -25.14
C ALA A 384 -8.99 -8.25 -25.75
N ALA A 385 -8.33 -7.97 -26.88
CA ALA A 385 -7.36 -8.89 -27.47
C ALA A 385 -6.02 -8.93 -26.71
N ALA A 386 -5.57 -7.78 -26.17
CA ALA A 386 -4.31 -7.66 -25.43
C ALA A 386 -4.42 -8.25 -24.01
N VAL A 387 -5.54 -8.03 -23.32
CA VAL A 387 -5.78 -8.47 -21.94
C VAL A 387 -6.89 -9.52 -21.93
N LYS A 388 -6.51 -10.77 -22.15
CA LYS A 388 -7.47 -11.88 -22.38
C LYS A 388 -8.42 -12.14 -21.21
N ASP A 389 -8.01 -11.81 -20.00
CA ASP A 389 -8.79 -12.01 -18.77
C ASP A 389 -9.63 -10.78 -18.40
N ALA A 390 -9.75 -9.81 -19.32
CA ALA A 390 -10.61 -8.66 -19.17
C ALA A 390 -12.02 -8.98 -19.67
N LYS A 391 -13.03 -8.69 -18.85
CA LYS A 391 -14.44 -8.75 -19.20
C LYS A 391 -15.01 -7.35 -19.25
N GLU A 392 -15.68 -7.03 -20.35
CA GLU A 392 -16.46 -5.81 -20.45
C GLU A 392 -17.70 -5.91 -19.55
N VAL A 393 -17.95 -4.88 -18.77
CA VAL A 393 -19.05 -4.87 -17.80
C VAL A 393 -19.93 -3.63 -17.89
N GLY A 394 -19.56 -2.61 -18.66
CA GLY A 394 -20.37 -1.40 -18.68
C GLY A 394 -19.76 -0.22 -19.39
N THR A 395 -20.31 0.94 -19.10
CA THR A 395 -19.90 2.21 -19.71
C THR A 395 -19.99 3.33 -18.69
N VAL A 396 -19.05 4.26 -18.75
CA VAL A 396 -19.04 5.50 -17.97
C VAL A 396 -20.12 6.43 -18.52
N THR A 397 -20.94 7.02 -17.65
CA THR A 397 -22.06 7.91 -18.00
C THR A 397 -21.80 9.35 -17.54
N ASN A 398 -22.65 10.29 -17.95
CA ASN A 398 -22.59 11.70 -17.55
C ASN A 398 -23.85 12.15 -16.79
N ASP A 399 -24.57 11.21 -16.19
CA ASP A 399 -25.82 11.47 -15.44
C ASP A 399 -25.58 11.53 -13.92
N GLY A 400 -24.35 11.32 -13.45
CA GLY A 400 -23.99 11.33 -12.04
C GLY A 400 -24.60 10.17 -11.23
N VAL A 401 -25.01 9.09 -11.90
CA VAL A 401 -25.65 7.93 -11.27
C VAL A 401 -24.73 6.71 -11.34
N PHE A 402 -24.56 6.04 -10.21
CA PHE A 402 -23.88 4.76 -10.12
C PHE A 402 -24.92 3.63 -10.07
N THR A 403 -24.98 2.83 -11.14
CA THR A 403 -25.92 1.71 -11.26
C THR A 403 -25.17 0.41 -11.54
N VAL A 404 -25.45 -0.61 -10.72
CA VAL A 404 -24.95 -1.98 -10.90
C VAL A 404 -26.11 -2.94 -10.99
N LYS A 405 -26.12 -3.76 -12.04
CA LYS A 405 -27.12 -4.79 -12.31
C LYS A 405 -26.45 -6.16 -12.45
N ASN A 406 -27.18 -7.22 -12.12
CA ASN A 406 -26.77 -8.57 -12.46
C ASN A 406 -27.06 -8.90 -13.94
N GLN A 407 -26.67 -10.09 -14.39
CA GLN A 407 -26.95 -10.55 -15.76
C GLN A 407 -28.43 -10.59 -16.12
N GLU A 408 -29.31 -10.87 -15.15
CA GLU A 408 -30.77 -10.92 -15.33
C GLU A 408 -31.42 -9.52 -15.38
N GLY A 409 -30.63 -8.45 -15.19
CA GLY A 409 -31.09 -7.07 -15.18
C GLY A 409 -31.70 -6.62 -13.85
N GLN A 410 -31.65 -7.46 -12.81
CA GLN A 410 -31.98 -7.05 -11.45
C GLN A 410 -30.96 -6.00 -11.00
N GLN A 411 -31.49 -4.88 -10.51
CA GLN A 411 -30.69 -3.79 -9.98
C GLN A 411 -30.27 -4.10 -8.55
N TRP A 412 -28.96 -4.15 -8.32
CA TRP A 412 -28.37 -4.31 -6.99
C TRP A 412 -27.99 -2.97 -6.38
N ILE A 413 -27.37 -2.09 -7.16
CA ILE A 413 -27.01 -0.74 -6.70
C ILE A 413 -27.62 0.28 -7.63
N HIS A 414 -28.20 1.32 -7.05
CA HIS A 414 -28.57 2.55 -7.73
C HIS A 414 -28.49 3.71 -6.75
N ALA A 415 -27.48 4.54 -6.92
CA ALA A 415 -27.21 5.67 -6.03
C ALA A 415 -26.65 6.86 -6.82
N ALA A 416 -26.84 8.06 -6.29
CA ALA A 416 -26.17 9.23 -6.83
C ALA A 416 -24.69 9.24 -6.40
N VAL A 417 -23.78 9.47 -7.35
CA VAL A 417 -22.33 9.46 -7.10
C VAL A 417 -21.95 10.47 -6.02
N ASN A 418 -22.59 11.65 -6.03
CA ASN A 418 -22.35 12.69 -5.05
C ASN A 418 -22.72 12.30 -3.60
N GLU A 419 -23.66 11.38 -3.42
CA GLU A 419 -24.05 10.87 -2.10
C GLU A 419 -22.98 9.92 -1.57
N LEU A 420 -22.53 8.99 -2.43
CA LEU A 420 -21.45 8.05 -2.11
C LEU A 420 -20.14 8.79 -1.83
N GLU A 421 -19.75 9.73 -2.68
CA GLU A 421 -18.53 10.54 -2.51
C GLU A 421 -18.57 11.35 -1.21
N ARG A 422 -19.74 11.92 -0.86
CA ARG A 422 -19.88 12.64 0.41
C ARG A 422 -19.77 11.72 1.62
N ALA A 423 -20.34 10.52 1.55
CA ALA A 423 -20.20 9.53 2.62
C ALA A 423 -18.72 9.13 2.81
N TRP A 424 -18.02 8.89 1.70
CA TRP A 424 -16.60 8.54 1.65
C TRP A 424 -15.68 9.65 2.18
N LYS A 425 -15.85 10.90 1.72
CA LYS A 425 -15.06 12.06 2.20
C LYS A 425 -15.37 12.46 3.64
N GLY A 426 -16.63 12.31 4.05
CA GLY A 426 -17.11 12.77 5.34
C GLY A 426 -16.75 11.88 6.53
N ALA A 427 -16.41 10.61 6.30
CA ALA A 427 -16.30 9.64 7.38
C ALA A 427 -15.20 9.95 8.40
N ILE A 428 -13.95 10.13 7.95
CA ILE A 428 -12.82 10.42 8.85
C ILE A 428 -13.00 11.78 9.59
N PRO A 429 -13.33 12.91 8.92
CA PRO A 429 -13.59 14.16 9.61
C PRO A 429 -14.69 14.08 10.67
N CYS A 430 -15.74 13.28 10.43
CA CYS A 430 -16.82 13.09 11.39
C CYS A 430 -16.36 12.33 12.63
N LEU A 431 -15.61 11.24 12.47
CA LEU A 431 -15.07 10.45 13.58
C LEU A 431 -14.14 11.27 14.48
N LEU A 432 -13.28 12.08 13.87
CA LEU A 432 -12.34 12.93 14.62
C LEU A 432 -13.02 14.11 15.32
N LYS A 433 -14.21 14.54 14.88
CA LYS A 433 -15.01 15.57 15.55
C LYS A 433 -15.91 15.00 16.65
N SER A 434 -16.32 13.73 16.56
CA SER A 434 -17.21 13.12 17.55
C SER A 434 -16.56 12.79 18.89
N GLU A 435 -15.23 12.80 18.96
CA GLU A 435 -14.46 12.55 20.19
C GLU A 435 -13.89 13.83 20.84
N ALA A 436 -14.33 15.02 20.41
CA ALA A 436 -13.88 16.33 20.93
C ALA A 436 -14.82 16.94 21.98
#